data_AF-A0A074YUG4-F1
#
_entry.id   AF-A0A074YUG4-F1
#
_cell.length_a   1.000
_cell.length_b   1.000
_cell.length_c   1.000
_cell.angle_alpha   90.00
_cell.angle_beta   90.00
_cell.angle_gamma   90.00
#
_symmetry.space_group_name_H-M   'P 1'
#
loop_
_entity.id
_entity.type
_entity.pdbx_description
1 polymer ?
#
loop_
_entity_poly.entity_id
_entity_poly.type
_entity_poly.pdbx_seq_one_letter_code
_entity_poly.pdbx_strand_id
1 'polypeptide(L)' 'MVNHGQCCVAGTRIFVEAPIYEKMVHKLKELAEARKVGDPFAPDTVQGP' A
#
# COMPACT_ATOMS: atom_id res chain seq x y z
N MET A 1 -0.04 -0.66 -3.29
CA MET A 1 1.40 -0.55 -3.62
C MET A 1 1.75 -1.63 -4.62
N VAL A 2 2.56 -1.33 -5.63
CA VAL A 2 2.97 -2.29 -6.67
C VAL A 2 4.35 -2.83 -6.32
N ASN A 3 4.59 -4.11 -6.58
CA ASN A 3 5.89 -4.76 -6.47
C ASN A 3 6.63 -4.50 -5.14
N HIS A 4 5.92 -4.40 -4.00
CA HIS A 4 6.50 -4.25 -2.65
C HIS A 4 7.38 -3.02 -2.46
N GLY A 5 7.17 -1.99 -3.28
CA GLY A 5 8.08 -0.86 -3.28
C GLY A 5 9.47 -1.18 -3.86
N GLN A 6 9.68 -2.39 -4.40
CA GLN A 6 10.82 -2.74 -5.25
C GLN A 6 10.63 -2.15 -6.66
N CYS A 7 10.42 -0.84 -6.71
CA CYS A 7 10.22 -0.06 -7.91
C CYS A 7 10.95 1.27 -7.73
N CYS A 8 11.78 1.67 -8.70
CA CYS A 8 12.57 2.90 -8.61
C CYS A 8 11.70 4.17 -8.43
N VAL A 9 10.43 4.10 -8.84
CA VAL A 9 9.45 5.19 -8.73
C VAL A 9 8.40 4.94 -7.63
N ALA A 10 8.73 4.11 -6.63
CA ALA A 10 7.84 3.88 -5.51
C ALA A 10 7.61 5.18 -4.72
N GLY A 11 6.34 5.53 -4.49
CA GLY A 11 5.97 6.68 -3.66
C GLY A 11 6.35 6.43 -2.19
N THR A 12 7.43 7.06 -1.73
CA THR A 12 7.92 6.95 -0.34
C THR A 12 7.32 8.01 0.60
N ARG A 13 6.67 9.04 0.04
CA ARG A 13 6.08 10.14 0.81
C ARG A 13 4.82 10.68 0.13
N ILE A 14 3.82 11.00 0.94
CA ILE A 14 2.57 11.64 0.52
C ILE A 14 2.39 12.88 1.39
N PHE A 15 2.12 14.03 0.79
CA PHE A 15 1.72 15.25 1.49
C PHE A 15 0.21 15.36 1.47
N VAL A 16 -0.38 15.67 2.63
CA VAL A 16 -1.84 15.71 2.82
C VAL A 16 -2.18 17.01 3.53
N GLU A 17 -3.24 17.67 3.09
CA GLU A 17 -3.73 18.88 3.76
C GLU A 17 -4.23 18.57 5.17
N ALA A 18 -3.92 19.45 6.12
CA ALA A 18 -4.25 19.27 7.53
C ALA A 18 -5.73 18.88 7.80
N PRO A 19 -6.75 19.46 7.11
CA PRO A 19 -8.15 19.12 7.37
C PRO A 19 -8.54 17.65 7.08
N ILE A 20 -7.76 16.93 6.27
CA ILE A 20 -8.07 15.55 5.87
C ILE A 20 -6.99 14.54 6.28
N TYR A 21 -5.99 14.96 7.07
CA TYR A 21 -4.84 14.13 7.42
C TYR A 21 -5.26 12.81 8.04
N GLU A 22 -6.06 12.84 9.11
CA GLU A 22 -6.51 11.63 9.82
C GLU A 22 -7.33 10.72 8.90
N LYS A 23 -8.24 11.29 8.10
CA LYS A 23 -9.04 10.52 7.12
C LYS A 23 -8.15 9.77 6.13
N MET A 24 -7.09 10.41 5.66
CA MET A 24 -6.13 9.78 4.74
C MET A 24 -5.32 8.69 5.43
N VAL A 25 -4.84 8.92 6.65
CA VAL A 25 -4.10 7.91 7.44
C VAL A 25 -4.95 6.67 7.68
N HIS A 26 -6.19 6.85 8.16
CA HIS A 26 -7.12 5.75 8.35
C HIS A 26 -7.37 4.98 7.06
N LYS A 27 -7.59 5.69 5.94
CA LYS A 27 -7.85 5.03 4.66
C LYS A 27 -6.64 4.24 4.15
N LEU A 28 -5.44 4.79 4.29
CA LEU A 28 -4.21 4.11 3.91
C LEU A 28 -3.98 2.86 4.76
N LYS A 29 -4.26 2.93 6.07
CA LYS A 29 -4.18 1.77 6.97
C LYS A 29 -5.12 0.65 6.53
N GLU A 30 -6.41 0.95 6.31
CA GLU A 30 -7.39 -0.05 5.85
C GLU A 30 -6.93 -0.75 4.57
N LEU A 31 -6.42 0.01 3.60
CA LEU A 31 -5.95 -0.52 2.33
C LEU A 31 -4.68 -1.37 2.47
N ALA A 32 -3.80 -1.01 3.41
CA ALA A 32 -2.59 -1.78 3.71
C ALA A 32 -2.94 -3.10 4.41
N GLU A 33 -3.83 -3.07 5.40
CA GLU A 33 -4.27 -4.26 6.15
C GLU A 33 -5.07 -5.25 5.28
N ALA A 34 -5.87 -4.74 4.34
CA ALA A 34 -6.63 -5.58 3.40
C ALA A 34 -5.76 -6.23 2.31
N ARG A 35 -4.47 -5.90 2.22
CA ARG A 35 -3.61 -6.39 1.14
C ARG A 35 -3.12 -7.81 1.43
N LYS A 36 -3.52 -8.76 0.59
CA LYS A 36 -3.05 -10.15 0.67
C LYS A 36 -1.58 -10.26 0.23
N VAL A 37 -0.72 -10.56 1.21
CA VAL A 37 0.70 -10.90 1.01
C VAL A 37 0.85 -12.43 0.97
N GLY A 38 1.61 -12.97 0.03
CA GLY A 38 1.72 -14.43 -0.13
C GLY A 38 2.66 -14.90 -1.23
N ASP A 39 2.48 -16.15 -1.65
CA ASP A 39 3.24 -16.77 -2.74
C ASP A 39 2.99 -16.02 -4.06
N PRO A 40 4.03 -15.57 -4.79
CA PRO A 40 3.87 -14.86 -6.06
C PRO A 40 3.19 -15.69 -7.17
N PHE A 41 3.13 -17.02 -7.05
CA PHE A 41 2.45 -17.91 -7.99
C PHE A 41 1.00 -18.20 -7.61
N ALA A 42 0.56 -17.85 -6.39
CA ALA A 42 -0.84 -18.02 -6.00
C ALA A 42 -1.71 -16.96 -6.69
N PRO A 43 -2.84 -17.34 -7.32
CA PRO A 43 -3.65 -16.44 -8.17
C PRO A 43 -4.34 -15.31 -7.40
N ASP A 44 -4.44 -15.43 -6.09
CA ASP A 44 -5.07 -14.44 -5.21
C ASP A 44 -4.05 -13.64 -4.38
N THR A 45 -2.75 -13.86 -4.59
CA THR A 45 -1.71 -13.01 -4.01
C THR A 45 -1.70 -11.64 -4.68
N VAL A 46 -1.76 -10.60 -3.86
CA VAL A 46 -1.72 -9.20 -4.32
C VAL A 46 -0.34 -8.58 -4.10
N GLN A 47 0.46 -9.15 -3.19
CA GLN A 47 1.87 -8.84 -2.93
C GLN A 47 2.64 -10.16 -2.66
N GLY A 48 3.60 -10.53 -3.52
CA GLY A 48 4.63 -11.56 -3.27
C GLY A 48 5.60 -11.33 -2.07
N PRO A 49 6.88 -11.69 -2.19
CA PRO A 49 7.97 -11.20 -1.32
C PRO A 49 8.79 -10.05 -1.92
#